data_AF-Q5AVE7-F1
#
_entry.id   AF-Q5AVE7-F1
#
_cell.length_a   1.000
_cell.length_b   1.000
_cell.length_c   1.000
_cell.angle_alpha   90.00
_cell.angle_beta   90.00
_cell.angle_gamma   90.00
#
_symmetry.space_group_name_H-M   'P 1'
#
loop_
_entity.id
_entity.type
_entity.pdbx_description
1 polymer ?
#
loop_
_entity_poly.entity_id
_entity_poly.type
_entity_poly.pdbx_seq_one_letter_code
_entity_poly.pdbx_strand_id
1 'polypeptide(L)'
;MRIATLQIAPKLGDIEGNIKRADELLSKGIGVPDGSGVEAARVRVEDAKLDLLVLPELALTAIKPYLEPAGKGRSATWARQTAKRLGCKVCVGYPEVEVETNRNGDHEEKYYNSLLVLDEQGNVLLNYRKTFLYYTDETWAEEGSAELGFHQLTFPNAKESSGSLKARAEGEAAILPPPPQSQDKPDKEIATSFGICMDINPYRFEAPYTAYEFAHRVLESKSQLVILSMAWLTLLSREELDALAEKPEIDTFNYWIQRFMPLITKQMNHSRNADDADADVGSTDADKRIIIVFANRAGEEDGSPSPARYAGTSTIVAVSQRQRTTDSNSIVSSPSSDDVQSSPFDVKILCWDMLGATEEGLCFADTAADPKMAFQLIRARQMQLAAGLGFSKCPYRTLIYRDDPILKLSGNMTRLVGIGYRDCDEESSGTWKDY
;
A
#
# COMPACT_ATOMS: atom_id res chain seq x y z
N MET A 1 -0.91 -13.35 -1.16
CA MET A 1 -0.61 -12.59 -2.40
C MET A 1 0.84 -12.17 -2.36
N ARG A 2 1.51 -12.15 -3.50
CA ARG A 2 2.89 -11.68 -3.66
C ARG A 2 2.90 -10.32 -4.33
N ILE A 3 3.15 -9.28 -3.55
CA ILE A 3 3.03 -7.89 -3.98
C ILE A 3 4.40 -7.25 -3.91
N ALA A 4 4.75 -6.47 -4.92
CA ALA A 4 5.92 -5.60 -4.89
C ALA A 4 5.54 -4.15 -5.20
N THR A 5 6.29 -3.20 -4.65
CA THR A 5 6.31 -1.82 -5.12
C THR A 5 7.74 -1.36 -5.37
N LEU A 6 7.91 -0.56 -6.43
CA LEU A 6 9.20 -0.04 -6.87
C LEU A 6 9.38 1.40 -6.41
N GLN A 7 10.18 1.62 -5.37
CA GLN A 7 10.59 2.97 -4.99
C GLN A 7 11.72 3.43 -5.88
N ILE A 8 11.45 4.47 -6.67
CA ILE A 8 12.38 5.07 -7.63
C ILE A 8 12.48 6.57 -7.37
N ALA A 9 13.62 7.16 -7.70
CA ALA A 9 13.84 8.60 -7.70
C ALA A 9 13.93 9.11 -9.14
N PRO A 10 12.78 9.25 -9.85
CA PRO A 10 12.81 9.59 -11.26
C PRO A 10 13.26 11.05 -11.44
N LYS A 11 13.96 11.29 -12.55
CA LYS A 11 14.39 12.62 -12.95
C LYS A 11 13.41 13.19 -13.96
N LEU A 12 12.96 14.43 -13.71
CA LEU A 12 12.04 15.12 -14.61
C LEU A 12 12.61 15.19 -16.02
N GLY A 13 11.82 14.75 -17.00
CA GLY A 13 12.15 14.80 -18.42
C GLY A 13 13.12 13.73 -18.92
N ASP A 14 13.75 12.93 -18.05
CA ASP A 14 14.66 11.84 -18.44
C ASP A 14 13.92 10.49 -18.52
N ILE A 15 12.99 10.37 -19.47
CA ILE A 15 12.11 9.19 -19.58
C ILE A 15 12.92 7.90 -19.79
N GLU A 16 13.89 7.93 -20.70
CA GLU A 16 14.71 6.75 -20.99
C GLU A 16 15.59 6.37 -19.81
N GLY A 17 16.17 7.37 -19.12
CA GLY A 17 16.94 7.15 -17.89
C GLY A 17 16.09 6.57 -16.77
N ASN A 18 14.86 7.06 -16.59
CA ASN A 18 13.93 6.54 -15.58
C ASN A 18 13.50 5.10 -15.89
N ILE A 19 13.19 4.78 -17.15
CA ILE A 19 12.87 3.41 -17.59
C ILE A 19 14.06 2.50 -17.33
N LYS A 20 15.27 2.91 -17.76
CA LYS A 20 16.48 2.13 -17.55
C LYS A 20 16.72 1.90 -16.05
N ARG A 21 16.53 2.93 -15.22
CA ARG A 21 16.68 2.83 -13.77
C ARG A 21 15.68 1.86 -13.17
N ALA A 22 14.41 1.91 -13.59
CA ALA A 22 13.39 0.97 -13.16
C ALA A 22 13.77 -0.48 -13.49
N ASP A 23 14.24 -0.74 -14.72
CA ASP A 23 14.70 -2.06 -15.14
C ASP A 23 15.94 -2.53 -14.35
N GLU A 24 16.90 -1.64 -14.11
CA GLU A 24 18.07 -1.92 -13.26
C GLU A 24 17.64 -2.32 -11.84
N LEU A 25 16.72 -1.58 -11.22
CA LEU A 25 16.20 -1.88 -9.88
C LEU A 25 15.46 -3.22 -9.83
N LEU A 26 14.63 -3.51 -10.84
CA LEU A 26 13.97 -4.82 -10.97
C LEU A 26 14.99 -5.96 -11.11
N SER A 27 16.08 -5.75 -11.85
CA SER A 27 17.11 -6.77 -12.05
C SER A 27 17.88 -7.14 -10.77
N LYS A 28 17.90 -6.27 -9.75
CA LYS A 28 18.56 -6.55 -8.46
C LYS A 28 17.88 -7.67 -7.68
N GLY A 29 16.64 -8.02 -8.00
CA GLY A 29 15.89 -9.05 -7.30
C GLY A 29 15.43 -8.65 -5.90
N ILE A 30 14.64 -9.53 -5.31
CA ILE A 30 13.96 -9.35 -4.03
C ILE A 30 14.80 -9.99 -2.93
N GLY A 31 15.11 -9.22 -1.88
CA GLY A 31 15.72 -9.77 -0.67
C GLY A 31 14.68 -10.54 0.12
N VAL A 32 14.82 -11.87 0.21
CA VAL A 32 13.95 -12.71 1.04
C VAL A 32 14.63 -12.96 2.38
N PRO A 33 14.09 -12.47 3.51
CA PRO A 33 14.65 -12.77 4.81
C PRO A 33 14.63 -14.28 5.03
N ASP A 34 15.80 -14.89 5.26
CA ASP A 34 15.94 -16.33 5.54
C ASP A 34 15.82 -16.64 7.05
N GLY A 35 15.46 -15.63 7.85
CA GLY A 35 15.39 -15.73 9.31
C GLY A 35 16.75 -15.83 10.02
N SER A 36 17.87 -15.85 9.28
CA SER A 36 19.23 -16.06 9.84
C SER A 36 19.97 -14.77 10.19
N GLY A 37 19.46 -13.61 9.77
CA GLY A 37 20.07 -12.30 10.03
C GLY A 37 21.32 -12.00 9.21
N VAL A 38 21.62 -12.82 8.20
CA VAL A 38 22.67 -12.60 7.19
C VAL A 38 22.04 -12.02 5.92
N GLU A 39 22.84 -11.37 5.07
CA GLU A 39 22.40 -10.81 3.79
C GLU A 39 21.55 -11.83 3.01
N ALA A 40 20.26 -11.50 2.88
CA ALA A 40 19.24 -12.35 2.30
C ALA A 40 19.66 -12.85 0.91
N ALA A 41 19.52 -14.15 0.65
CA ALA A 41 19.58 -14.66 -0.71
C ALA A 41 18.56 -13.90 -1.57
N ARG A 42 19.05 -13.26 -2.64
CA ARG A 42 18.17 -12.49 -3.55
C ARG A 42 17.52 -13.45 -4.53
N VAL A 43 16.20 -13.37 -4.62
CA VAL A 43 15.42 -14.10 -5.62
C VAL A 43 15.19 -13.18 -6.80
N ARG A 44 15.39 -13.68 -8.04
CA ARG A 44 15.05 -12.90 -9.23
C ARG A 44 13.56 -12.57 -9.20
N VAL A 45 13.17 -11.38 -9.66
CA VAL A 45 11.76 -10.95 -9.62
C VAL A 45 10.88 -11.91 -10.43
N GLU A 46 11.40 -12.44 -11.53
CA GLU A 46 10.75 -13.45 -12.37
C GLU A 46 10.46 -14.75 -11.61
N ASP A 47 11.33 -15.14 -10.67
CA ASP A 47 11.17 -16.37 -9.87
C ASP A 47 10.29 -16.13 -8.63
N ALA A 48 10.10 -14.87 -8.23
CA ALA A 48 9.25 -14.51 -7.09
C ALA A 48 7.76 -14.79 -7.36
N LYS A 49 7.36 -14.87 -8.65
CA LYS A 49 5.96 -15.06 -9.08
C LYS A 49 5.05 -14.00 -8.47
N LEU A 50 5.31 -12.74 -8.80
CA LEU A 50 4.49 -11.62 -8.33
C LEU A 50 3.06 -11.76 -8.85
N ASP A 51 2.10 -11.41 -8.00
CA ASP A 51 0.71 -11.17 -8.40
C ASP A 51 0.54 -9.72 -8.87
N LEU A 52 1.25 -8.78 -8.24
CA LEU A 52 1.09 -7.35 -8.43
C LEU A 52 2.41 -6.58 -8.26
N LEU A 53 2.69 -5.67 -9.19
CA LEU A 53 3.75 -4.66 -9.09
C LEU A 53 3.12 -3.25 -9.16
N VAL A 54 3.39 -2.41 -8.17
CA VAL A 54 2.87 -1.03 -8.09
C VAL A 54 4.00 -0.02 -8.19
N LEU A 55 3.90 0.91 -9.14
CA LEU A 55 4.82 2.02 -9.30
C LEU A 55 4.26 3.32 -8.69
N PRO A 56 5.14 4.25 -8.29
CA PRO A 56 4.78 5.58 -7.81
C PRO A 56 4.01 6.45 -8.82
N GLU A 57 3.50 7.56 -8.30
CA GLU A 57 2.87 8.61 -9.09
C GLU A 57 3.91 9.25 -10.02
N LEU A 58 3.55 9.44 -11.29
CA LEU A 58 4.44 9.97 -12.33
C LEU A 58 5.82 9.26 -12.36
N ALA A 59 5.82 7.92 -12.23
CA ALA A 59 7.03 7.15 -11.94
C ALA A 59 8.11 7.18 -13.03
N LEU A 60 7.73 7.39 -14.29
CA LEU A 60 8.65 7.25 -15.43
C LEU A 60 8.76 8.52 -16.27
N THR A 61 7.73 9.36 -16.27
CA THR A 61 7.60 10.51 -17.18
C THR A 61 7.33 11.81 -16.43
N ALA A 62 7.51 12.93 -17.14
CA ALA A 62 7.15 14.26 -16.66
C ALA A 62 5.90 14.78 -17.40
N ILE A 63 5.40 15.97 -17.06
CA ILE A 63 4.11 16.48 -17.57
C ILE A 63 4.20 16.89 -19.06
N LYS A 64 4.60 18.12 -19.39
CA LYS A 64 4.79 18.56 -20.79
C LYS A 64 6.26 18.49 -21.19
N PRO A 65 6.60 18.02 -22.41
CA PRO A 65 5.73 17.58 -23.52
C PRO A 65 5.38 16.07 -23.52
N TYR A 66 5.31 15.41 -22.35
CA TYR A 66 5.32 13.95 -22.27
C TYR A 66 4.01 13.32 -21.79
N LEU A 67 2.89 14.06 -21.85
CA LEU A 67 1.57 13.49 -21.57
C LEU A 67 1.25 12.39 -22.58
N GLU A 68 0.62 11.33 -22.08
CA GLU A 68 0.35 10.13 -22.87
C GLU A 68 -1.17 9.87 -22.94
N PRO A 69 -1.73 9.48 -24.10
CA PRO A 69 -3.10 9.00 -24.12
C PRO A 69 -3.23 7.70 -23.32
N ALA A 70 -4.38 7.48 -22.68
CA ALA A 70 -4.61 6.29 -21.88
C ALA A 70 -4.29 4.98 -22.62
N GLY A 71 -3.51 4.11 -21.95
CA GLY A 71 -3.05 2.82 -22.50
C GLY A 71 -2.00 2.91 -23.61
N LYS A 72 -1.52 4.11 -23.96
CA LYS A 72 -0.50 4.39 -24.97
C LYS A 72 0.68 5.14 -24.34
N GLY A 73 1.73 5.40 -25.13
CA GLY A 73 2.93 6.10 -24.65
C GLY A 73 4.00 5.18 -24.07
N ARG A 74 5.02 5.78 -23.47
CA ARG A 74 6.20 5.11 -22.91
C ARG A 74 5.85 4.40 -21.61
N SER A 75 5.09 5.02 -20.73
CA SER A 75 4.68 4.42 -19.45
C SER A 75 3.83 3.17 -19.68
N ALA A 76 2.82 3.27 -20.56
CA ALA A 76 1.97 2.13 -20.88
C ALA A 76 2.72 1.03 -21.63
N THR A 77 3.63 1.39 -22.54
CA THR A 77 4.47 0.41 -23.25
C THR A 77 5.38 -0.35 -22.30
N TRP A 78 6.09 0.36 -21.42
CA TRP A 78 6.97 -0.27 -20.42
C TRP A 78 6.17 -1.16 -19.47
N ALA A 79 5.05 -0.67 -18.93
CA ALA A 79 4.23 -1.43 -18.00
C ALA A 79 3.64 -2.69 -18.65
N ARG A 80 3.22 -2.62 -19.92
CA ARG A 80 2.75 -3.78 -20.69
C ARG A 80 3.84 -4.84 -20.87
N GLN A 81 5.06 -4.42 -21.18
CA GLN A 81 6.19 -5.34 -21.35
C GLN A 81 6.59 -5.98 -20.02
N THR A 82 6.63 -5.19 -18.95
CA THR A 82 6.94 -5.65 -17.59
C THR A 82 5.86 -6.62 -17.08
N ALA A 83 4.58 -6.32 -17.27
CA ALA A 83 3.47 -7.21 -16.89
C ALA A 83 3.59 -8.59 -17.55
N LYS A 84 3.83 -8.61 -18.87
CA LYS A 84 4.04 -9.86 -19.62
C LYS A 84 5.29 -10.62 -19.20
N ARG A 85 6.39 -9.90 -18.96
CA ARG A 85 7.68 -10.49 -18.58
C ARG A 85 7.62 -11.12 -17.19
N LEU A 86 6.99 -10.43 -16.23
CA LEU A 86 6.90 -10.89 -14.85
C LEU A 86 5.68 -11.77 -14.59
N GLY A 87 4.72 -11.81 -15.51
CA GLY A 87 3.47 -12.56 -15.37
C GLY A 87 2.60 -12.03 -14.23
N CYS A 88 2.62 -10.72 -13.98
CA CYS A 88 1.91 -10.06 -12.88
C CYS A 88 1.10 -8.85 -13.38
N LYS A 89 0.13 -8.39 -12.58
CA LYS A 89 -0.51 -7.10 -12.82
C LYS A 89 0.47 -5.97 -12.56
N VAL A 90 0.36 -4.88 -13.31
CA VAL A 90 1.22 -3.70 -13.14
C VAL A 90 0.35 -2.45 -13.01
N CYS A 91 0.61 -1.66 -11.98
CA CYS A 91 0.04 -0.33 -11.80
C CYS A 91 1.13 0.73 -12.02
N VAL A 92 0.92 1.71 -12.89
CA VAL A 92 1.90 2.78 -13.18
C VAL A 92 1.25 4.16 -13.20
N GLY A 93 1.80 5.09 -12.40
CA GLY A 93 1.40 6.50 -12.41
C GLY A 93 2.02 7.24 -13.59
N TYR A 94 1.23 8.04 -14.30
CA TYR A 94 1.66 8.79 -15.49
C TYR A 94 0.78 10.03 -15.74
N PRO A 95 1.28 11.05 -16.46
CA PRO A 95 0.49 12.20 -16.88
C PRO A 95 -0.29 11.85 -18.16
N GLU A 96 -1.60 11.96 -18.09
CA GLU A 96 -2.52 11.59 -19.16
C GLU A 96 -2.96 12.81 -19.97
N VAL A 97 -3.08 12.65 -21.29
CA VAL A 97 -3.84 13.56 -22.17
C VAL A 97 -5.05 12.86 -22.77
N GLU A 98 -6.20 13.48 -22.60
CA GLU A 98 -7.45 13.13 -23.27
C GLU A 98 -7.74 14.20 -24.33
N VAL A 99 -7.95 13.76 -25.57
CA VAL A 99 -8.27 14.66 -26.68
C VAL A 99 -9.72 14.42 -27.08
N GLU A 100 -10.58 15.40 -26.81
CA GLU A 100 -11.98 15.40 -27.24
C GLU A 100 -12.14 16.24 -28.50
N THR A 101 -12.86 15.73 -29.50
CA THR A 101 -13.23 16.52 -30.67
C THR A 101 -14.60 17.15 -30.42
N ASN A 102 -14.66 18.47 -30.37
CA ASN A 102 -15.90 19.20 -30.16
C ASN A 102 -16.81 19.13 -31.42
N ARG A 103 -18.06 19.60 -31.28
CA ARG A 103 -19.05 19.59 -32.39
C ARG A 103 -18.65 20.44 -33.61
N ASN A 104 -17.72 21.38 -33.43
CA ASN A 104 -17.22 22.26 -34.49
C ASN A 104 -15.98 21.66 -35.20
N GLY A 105 -15.46 20.53 -34.72
CA GLY A 105 -14.27 19.87 -35.25
C GLY A 105 -12.95 20.33 -34.62
N ASP A 106 -12.98 21.17 -33.57
CA ASP A 106 -11.77 21.54 -32.84
C ASP A 106 -11.43 20.46 -31.81
N HIS A 107 -10.12 20.31 -31.54
CA HIS A 107 -9.61 19.42 -30.52
C HIS A 107 -9.43 20.17 -29.21
N GLU A 108 -10.07 19.67 -28.15
CA GLU A 108 -9.89 20.11 -26.79
C GLU A 108 -9.06 19.06 -26.04
N GLU A 109 -7.97 19.50 -25.43
CA GLU A 109 -7.11 18.63 -24.63
C GLU A 109 -7.41 18.83 -23.15
N LYS A 110 -7.69 17.74 -22.45
CA LYS A 110 -7.77 17.67 -20.99
C LYS A 110 -6.62 16.84 -20.47
N TYR A 111 -6.10 17.20 -19.31
CA TYR A 111 -4.94 16.55 -18.73
C TYR A 111 -5.27 16.00 -17.36
N TYR A 112 -4.70 14.86 -17.01
CA TYR A 112 -4.97 14.20 -15.74
C TYR A 112 -3.70 13.61 -15.15
N ASN A 113 -3.65 13.55 -13.83
CA ASN A 113 -2.69 12.72 -13.11
C ASN A 113 -3.32 11.33 -12.92
N SER A 114 -2.77 10.32 -13.57
CA SER A 114 -3.47 9.06 -13.78
C SER A 114 -2.65 7.84 -13.35
N LEU A 115 -3.37 6.78 -13.00
CA LEU A 115 -2.83 5.46 -12.66
C LEU A 115 -3.41 4.43 -13.63
N LEU A 116 -2.55 3.88 -14.48
CA LEU A 116 -2.90 2.82 -15.41
C LEU A 116 -2.69 1.46 -14.75
N VAL A 117 -3.68 0.58 -14.84
CA VAL A 117 -3.65 -0.79 -14.33
C VAL A 117 -3.74 -1.76 -15.48
N LEU A 118 -2.75 -2.66 -15.59
CA LEU A 118 -2.71 -3.70 -16.62
C LEU A 118 -2.74 -5.11 -16.03
N ASP A 119 -3.34 -6.04 -16.76
CA ASP A 119 -3.24 -7.47 -16.46
C ASP A 119 -1.89 -8.06 -16.90
N GLU A 120 -1.69 -9.33 -16.56
CA GLU A 120 -0.51 -10.14 -16.86
C GLU A 120 -0.28 -10.31 -18.38
N GLN A 121 -1.34 -10.16 -19.18
CA GLN A 121 -1.27 -10.19 -20.65
C GLN A 121 -1.07 -8.79 -21.24
N GLY A 122 -0.97 -7.76 -20.40
CA GLY A 122 -0.74 -6.38 -20.80
C GLY A 122 -1.97 -5.67 -21.38
N ASN A 123 -3.18 -6.17 -21.11
CA ASN A 123 -4.43 -5.49 -21.38
C ASN A 123 -4.72 -4.48 -20.27
N VAL A 124 -5.37 -3.36 -20.63
CA VAL A 124 -5.77 -2.34 -19.65
C VAL A 124 -7.00 -2.81 -18.90
N LEU A 125 -6.93 -2.86 -17.57
CA LEU A 125 -8.05 -3.17 -16.67
C LEU A 125 -8.74 -1.90 -16.17
N LEU A 126 -7.95 -0.88 -15.83
CA LEU A 126 -8.42 0.38 -15.26
C LEU A 126 -7.48 1.52 -15.65
N ASN A 127 -8.04 2.71 -15.85
CA ASN A 127 -7.30 3.97 -15.89
C ASN A 127 -7.93 4.92 -14.87
N TYR A 128 -7.37 4.98 -13.68
CA TYR A 128 -7.86 5.84 -12.60
C TYR A 128 -7.25 7.23 -12.72
N ARG A 129 -8.04 8.28 -12.50
CA ARG A 129 -7.60 9.69 -12.51
C ARG A 129 -7.67 10.24 -11.08
N LYS A 130 -6.62 10.91 -10.63
CA LYS A 130 -6.48 11.49 -9.29
C LYS A 130 -7.68 12.38 -8.98
N THR A 131 -8.29 12.20 -7.82
CA THR A 131 -9.56 12.87 -7.50
C THR A 131 -9.36 14.12 -6.70
N PHE A 132 -8.39 14.13 -5.78
CA PHE A 132 -8.01 15.32 -5.02
C PHE A 132 -6.65 15.78 -5.52
N LEU A 133 -6.61 16.96 -6.16
CA LEU A 133 -5.38 17.53 -6.70
C LEU A 133 -4.54 18.15 -5.58
N TYR A 134 -3.22 17.97 -5.67
CA TYR A 134 -2.29 18.81 -4.91
C TYR A 134 -2.12 20.14 -5.65
N TYR A 135 -1.65 21.19 -4.96
CA TYR A 135 -1.54 22.52 -5.59
C TYR A 135 -0.66 22.51 -6.86
N THR A 136 0.30 21.60 -6.97
CA THR A 136 1.11 21.44 -8.19
C THR A 136 0.28 20.85 -9.33
N ASP A 137 -0.61 19.89 -9.03
CA ASP A 137 -1.49 19.27 -10.02
C ASP A 137 -2.53 20.27 -10.55
N GLU A 138 -3.07 21.15 -9.70
CA GLU A 138 -4.06 22.16 -10.09
C GLU A 138 -3.59 23.10 -11.21
N THR A 139 -2.27 23.21 -11.41
CA THR A 139 -1.69 24.04 -12.47
C THR A 139 -1.76 23.42 -13.87
N TRP A 140 -2.00 22.11 -13.97
CA TRP A 140 -1.91 21.39 -15.23
C TRP A 140 -2.95 20.28 -15.42
N ALA A 141 -3.58 19.75 -14.37
CA ALA A 141 -4.50 18.63 -14.42
C ALA A 141 -5.92 19.01 -13.99
N GLU A 142 -6.89 18.24 -14.45
CA GLU A 142 -8.26 18.22 -13.95
C GLU A 142 -8.47 17.09 -12.93
N GLU A 143 -9.50 17.22 -12.10
CA GLU A 143 -9.93 16.18 -11.15
C GLU A 143 -10.60 15.00 -11.89
N GLY A 144 -10.28 13.80 -11.45
CA GLY A 144 -11.00 12.57 -11.83
C GLY A 144 -12.30 12.37 -11.04
N SER A 145 -12.93 11.20 -11.25
CA SER A 145 -14.11 10.78 -10.49
C SER A 145 -13.79 9.71 -9.46
N ALA A 146 -14.18 9.95 -8.21
CA ALA A 146 -14.03 9.02 -7.09
C ALA A 146 -14.71 7.66 -7.30
N GLU A 147 -15.80 7.63 -8.07
CA GLU A 147 -16.54 6.39 -8.37
C GLU A 147 -15.75 5.43 -9.26
N LEU A 148 -14.80 5.96 -10.04
CA LEU A 148 -13.90 5.19 -10.91
C LEU A 148 -12.67 4.66 -10.16
N GLY A 149 -12.53 4.97 -8.87
CA GLY A 149 -11.43 4.52 -8.01
C GLY A 149 -11.60 3.09 -7.46
N PHE A 150 -12.49 2.28 -8.02
CA PHE A 150 -12.77 0.92 -7.57
C PHE A 150 -12.80 -0.08 -8.74
N HIS A 151 -12.21 -1.26 -8.54
CA HIS A 151 -12.29 -2.36 -9.51
C HIS A 151 -12.14 -3.74 -8.85
N GLN A 152 -12.76 -4.76 -9.44
CA GLN A 152 -12.59 -6.16 -9.06
C GLN A 152 -11.40 -6.76 -9.84
N LEU A 153 -10.25 -6.94 -9.19
CA LEU A 153 -9.08 -7.54 -9.83
C LEU A 153 -9.14 -9.07 -9.75
N THR A 154 -9.07 -9.75 -10.89
CA THR A 154 -9.08 -11.22 -10.95
C THR A 154 -7.66 -11.77 -10.91
N PHE A 155 -7.35 -12.62 -9.93
CA PHE A 155 -6.07 -13.30 -9.81
C PHE A 155 -6.25 -14.81 -10.02
N PRO A 156 -5.35 -15.47 -10.77
CA PRO A 156 -5.43 -16.92 -10.94
C PRO A 156 -5.26 -17.59 -9.59
N ASN A 157 -6.10 -18.59 -9.28
CA ASN A 157 -5.77 -19.45 -8.15
C ASN A 157 -4.45 -20.14 -8.43
N ALA A 158 -3.62 -20.31 -7.39
CA ALA A 158 -2.40 -21.08 -7.50
C ALA A 158 -2.75 -22.44 -8.10
N LYS A 159 -2.41 -22.65 -9.38
CA LYS A 159 -2.41 -23.99 -9.97
C LYS A 159 -1.50 -24.79 -9.05
N GLU A 160 -1.99 -25.88 -8.47
CA GLU A 160 -1.10 -26.93 -8.00
C GLU A 160 -0.25 -27.31 -9.20
N SER A 161 0.95 -26.73 -9.30
CA SER A 161 1.93 -27.15 -10.27
C SER A 161 2.30 -28.56 -9.86
N SER A 162 1.66 -29.54 -10.50
CA SER A 162 2.10 -30.91 -10.55
C SER A 162 3.56 -30.92 -11.00
N GLY A 163 4.45 -31.03 -10.02
CA GLY A 163 5.88 -30.84 -10.27
C GLY A 163 6.71 -30.76 -9.01
N SER A 164 6.36 -31.52 -7.95
CA SER A 164 7.39 -31.89 -6.97
C SER A 164 8.43 -32.73 -7.74
N LEU A 165 9.58 -32.13 -8.04
CA LEU A 165 10.78 -32.84 -8.47
C LEU A 165 11.32 -33.65 -7.28
N LYS A 166 10.58 -34.67 -6.85
CA LYS A 166 11.16 -35.82 -6.16
C LYS A 166 11.45 -36.85 -7.25
N ALA A 167 12.73 -37.02 -7.54
CA ALA A 167 13.25 -38.08 -8.39
C ALA A 167 12.60 -39.42 -8.01
N ARG A 168 11.80 -39.98 -8.93
CA ARG A 168 11.32 -41.36 -8.82
C ARG A 168 12.46 -42.27 -9.27
N ALA A 169 13.02 -43.00 -8.31
CA ALA A 169 13.73 -44.23 -8.60
C ALA A 169 12.76 -45.25 -9.20
N GLU A 170 13.33 -46.09 -10.05
CA GLU A 170 12.72 -47.04 -10.99
C GLU A 170 11.80 -48.08 -10.31
N GLY A 171 10.83 -48.58 -11.08
CA GLY A 171 10.23 -49.90 -10.86
C GLY A 171 8.71 -49.97 -10.87
N GLU A 172 8.19 -50.77 -11.79
CA GLU A 172 6.83 -51.35 -11.87
C GLU A 172 5.66 -50.52 -12.42
N ALA A 173 5.22 -50.97 -13.60
CA ALA A 173 4.04 -50.55 -14.30
C ALA A 173 2.77 -51.09 -13.62
N ALA A 174 1.86 -50.20 -13.25
CA ALA A 174 0.46 -50.52 -13.01
C ALA A 174 -0.41 -49.50 -13.75
N ILE A 175 -1.19 -50.01 -14.70
CA ILE A 175 -2.21 -49.29 -15.46
C ILE A 175 -3.31 -48.88 -14.48
N LEU A 176 -3.23 -47.64 -13.98
CA LEU A 176 -4.35 -46.97 -13.33
C LEU A 176 -4.95 -45.95 -14.32
N PRO A 177 -6.28 -45.84 -14.43
CA PRO A 177 -6.90 -44.80 -15.22
C PRO A 177 -6.47 -43.42 -14.70
N PRO A 178 -6.38 -42.40 -15.57
CA PRO A 178 -5.98 -41.07 -15.16
C PRO A 178 -6.91 -40.57 -14.04
N PRO A 179 -6.37 -39.88 -13.02
CA PRO A 179 -7.19 -39.28 -11.98
C PRO A 179 -8.20 -38.31 -12.63
N PRO A 180 -9.40 -38.15 -12.05
CA PRO A 180 -10.37 -37.18 -12.54
C PRO A 180 -9.69 -35.82 -12.66
N GLN A 181 -9.87 -35.19 -13.82
CA GLN A 181 -9.37 -33.85 -14.12
C GLN A 181 -9.67 -32.93 -12.93
N SER A 182 -8.63 -32.29 -12.41
CA SER A 182 -8.73 -31.28 -11.36
C SER A 182 -9.84 -30.31 -11.73
N GLN A 183 -10.87 -30.20 -10.88
CA GLN A 183 -11.83 -29.11 -11.00
C GLN A 183 -11.03 -27.81 -10.89
N ASP A 184 -10.93 -27.05 -11.99
CA ASP A 184 -10.30 -25.74 -11.98
C ASP A 184 -11.01 -24.87 -10.94
N LYS A 185 -10.36 -24.57 -9.81
CA LYS A 185 -10.91 -23.64 -8.82
C LYS A 185 -11.06 -22.27 -9.49
N PRO A 186 -12.24 -21.62 -9.41
CA PRO A 186 -12.50 -20.35 -10.11
C PRO A 186 -11.57 -19.24 -9.61
N ASP A 187 -11.06 -18.41 -10.52
CA ASP A 187 -10.15 -17.31 -10.21
C ASP A 187 -10.64 -16.42 -9.05
N LYS A 188 -9.69 -15.88 -8.29
CA LYS A 188 -9.95 -15.07 -7.10
C LYS A 188 -10.16 -13.61 -7.48
N GLU A 189 -11.40 -13.15 -7.44
CA GLU A 189 -11.73 -11.71 -7.54
C GLU A 189 -11.44 -10.94 -6.24
N ILE A 190 -10.64 -9.88 -6.32
CA ILE A 190 -10.24 -9.05 -5.19
C ILE A 190 -10.77 -7.64 -5.38
N ALA A 191 -11.64 -7.22 -4.45
CA ALA A 191 -12.15 -5.86 -4.36
C ALA A 191 -11.02 -4.89 -4.05
N THR A 192 -10.74 -3.99 -5.00
CA THR A 192 -9.56 -3.13 -4.96
C THR A 192 -9.95 -1.67 -5.11
N SER A 193 -9.52 -0.84 -4.15
CA SER A 193 -9.60 0.63 -4.23
C SER A 193 -8.27 1.22 -4.68
N PHE A 194 -8.32 2.22 -5.54
CA PHE A 194 -7.16 2.92 -6.11
C PHE A 194 -7.19 4.37 -5.70
N GLY A 195 -6.04 4.89 -5.28
CA GLY A 195 -5.83 6.30 -4.96
C GLY A 195 -4.46 6.78 -5.41
N ILE A 196 -4.32 8.08 -5.57
CA ILE A 196 -3.09 8.76 -5.92
C ILE A 196 -2.80 9.84 -4.86
N CYS A 197 -1.73 9.62 -4.10
CA CYS A 197 -1.15 10.58 -3.14
C CYS A 197 -2.19 11.38 -2.32
N MET A 198 -2.48 12.61 -2.76
CA MET A 198 -3.42 13.56 -2.15
C MET A 198 -4.85 13.02 -1.97
N ASP A 199 -5.25 11.95 -2.65
CA ASP A 199 -6.57 11.33 -2.46
C ASP A 199 -6.85 10.90 -1.01
N ILE A 200 -5.82 10.57 -0.21
CA ILE A 200 -6.02 10.21 1.20
C ILE A 200 -6.23 11.43 2.11
N ASN A 201 -5.90 12.64 1.65
CA ASN A 201 -6.01 13.86 2.42
C ASN A 201 -7.43 14.42 2.45
N PRO A 202 -7.75 15.31 3.41
CA PRO A 202 -8.97 16.09 3.33
C PRO A 202 -8.99 16.91 2.03
N TYR A 203 -10.15 16.99 1.39
CA TYR A 203 -10.29 17.72 0.13
C TYR A 203 -9.71 19.14 0.22
N ARG A 204 -8.74 19.43 -0.67
CA ARG A 204 -7.99 20.71 -0.75
C ARG A 204 -7.29 21.15 0.55
N PHE A 205 -7.14 20.25 1.52
CA PHE A 205 -6.75 20.59 2.90
C PHE A 205 -7.72 21.56 3.61
N GLU A 206 -8.96 21.68 3.10
CA GLU A 206 -10.01 22.55 3.64
C GLU A 206 -11.10 21.74 4.34
N ALA A 207 -11.38 20.52 3.85
CA ALA A 207 -12.33 19.63 4.50
C ALA A 207 -11.88 19.23 5.92
N PRO A 208 -12.80 18.87 6.82
CA PRO A 208 -12.44 18.41 8.17
C PRO A 208 -11.46 17.24 8.13
N TYR A 209 -10.44 17.26 8.99
CA TYR A 209 -9.48 16.17 9.08
C TYR A 209 -10.16 14.81 9.29
N THR A 210 -11.28 14.78 10.01
CA THR A 210 -12.06 13.57 10.30
C THR A 210 -12.98 13.10 9.17
N ALA A 211 -13.00 13.79 8.02
CA ALA A 211 -13.80 13.39 6.86
C ALA A 211 -13.35 12.04 6.29
N TYR A 212 -12.03 11.79 6.27
CA TYR A 212 -11.41 10.53 5.83
C TYR A 212 -12.04 9.94 4.56
N GLU A 213 -12.24 10.78 3.54
CA GLU A 213 -13.09 10.53 2.37
C GLU A 213 -12.70 9.23 1.66
N PHE A 214 -11.41 9.04 1.43
CA PHE A 214 -10.88 7.84 0.79
C PHE A 214 -11.06 6.58 1.64
N ALA A 215 -10.74 6.64 2.93
CA ALA A 215 -10.86 5.49 3.83
C ALA A 215 -12.32 5.04 4.03
N HIS A 216 -13.28 5.96 4.00
CA HIS A 216 -14.70 5.61 3.99
C HIS A 216 -15.09 4.87 2.71
N ARG A 217 -14.64 5.35 1.54
CA ARG A 217 -14.87 4.68 0.26
C ARG A 217 -14.30 3.26 0.22
N VAL A 218 -13.14 3.03 0.81
CA VAL A 218 -12.53 1.69 0.96
C VAL A 218 -13.46 0.75 1.75
N LEU A 219 -14.07 1.23 2.84
CA LEU A 219 -15.03 0.43 3.62
C LEU A 219 -16.36 0.20 2.88
N GLU A 220 -16.89 1.24 2.24
CA GLU A 220 -18.17 1.20 1.49
C GLU A 220 -18.11 0.23 0.32
N SER A 221 -16.99 0.25 -0.42
CA SER A 221 -16.71 -0.68 -1.51
C SER A 221 -16.36 -2.09 -1.03
N LYS A 222 -16.20 -2.31 0.28
CA LYS A 222 -15.75 -3.57 0.88
C LYS A 222 -14.44 -4.06 0.27
N SER A 223 -13.54 -3.11 0.00
CA SER A 223 -12.24 -3.40 -0.59
C SER A 223 -11.39 -4.24 0.35
N GLN A 224 -10.70 -5.21 -0.23
CA GLN A 224 -9.75 -6.10 0.45
C GLN A 224 -8.31 -5.65 0.19
N LEU A 225 -8.10 -4.91 -0.90
CA LEU A 225 -6.82 -4.35 -1.34
C LEU A 225 -6.97 -2.85 -1.61
N VAL A 226 -5.97 -2.09 -1.22
CA VAL A 226 -5.83 -0.66 -1.51
C VAL A 226 -4.49 -0.43 -2.18
N ILE A 227 -4.50 0.23 -3.33
CA ILE A 227 -3.31 0.58 -4.10
C ILE A 227 -3.18 2.11 -4.11
N LEU A 228 -2.09 2.61 -3.54
CA LEU A 228 -1.75 4.02 -3.54
C LEU A 228 -0.47 4.24 -4.33
N SER A 229 -0.60 4.96 -5.44
CA SER A 229 0.52 5.45 -6.25
C SER A 229 0.84 6.87 -5.80
N MET A 230 2.07 7.16 -5.35
CA MET A 230 2.33 8.37 -4.58
C MET A 230 3.61 9.11 -4.99
N ALA A 231 3.53 10.44 -4.95
CA ALA A 231 4.65 11.36 -4.96
C ALA A 231 4.56 12.28 -3.73
N TRP A 232 4.59 11.66 -2.55
CA TRP A 232 4.43 12.32 -1.26
C TRP A 232 5.69 13.04 -0.82
N LEU A 233 5.53 14.32 -0.48
CA LEU A 233 6.63 15.18 -0.06
C LEU A 233 7.03 14.95 1.40
N THR A 234 8.30 15.23 1.69
CA THR A 234 8.82 15.33 3.04
C THR A 234 9.13 16.78 3.37
N LEU A 235 8.94 17.14 4.64
CA LEU A 235 9.35 18.43 5.19
C LEU A 235 10.79 18.41 5.70
N LEU A 236 11.44 17.23 5.70
CA LEU A 236 12.82 17.09 6.13
C LEU A 236 13.78 17.79 5.17
N SER A 237 14.77 18.45 5.75
CA SER A 237 15.95 18.92 5.03
C SER A 237 16.76 17.76 4.46
N ARG A 238 17.69 18.06 3.55
CA ARG A 238 18.56 17.04 2.98
C ARG A 238 19.42 16.39 4.06
N GLU A 239 19.92 17.20 4.99
CA GLU A 239 20.73 16.77 6.12
C GLU A 239 19.96 15.84 7.06
N GLU A 240 18.68 16.13 7.31
CA GLU A 240 17.81 15.28 8.13
C GLU A 240 17.50 13.94 7.42
N LEU A 241 17.26 13.96 6.11
CA LEU A 241 17.08 12.74 5.33
C LEU A 241 18.34 11.87 5.31
N ASP A 242 19.52 12.49 5.12
CA ASP A 242 20.79 11.78 5.19
C ASP A 242 21.02 11.20 6.60
N ALA A 243 20.59 11.91 7.65
CA ALA A 243 20.67 11.44 9.04
C ALA A 243 19.75 10.24 9.35
N LEU A 244 18.70 10.00 8.54
CA LEU A 244 17.91 8.76 8.66
C LEU A 244 18.72 7.52 8.30
N ALA A 245 19.80 7.65 7.52
CA ALA A 245 20.72 6.57 7.15
C ALA A 245 19.98 5.32 6.60
N GLU A 246 19.27 5.51 5.48
CA GLU A 246 18.46 4.48 4.80
C GLU A 246 17.27 3.95 5.62
N LYS A 247 16.92 4.59 6.74
CA LYS A 247 15.69 4.29 7.47
C LYS A 247 14.48 4.99 6.85
N PRO A 248 13.27 4.42 7.03
CA PRO A 248 12.03 5.08 6.64
C PRO A 248 11.77 6.36 7.42
N GLU A 249 11.03 7.28 6.81
CA GLU A 249 10.45 8.44 7.47
C GLU A 249 9.17 8.02 8.21
N ILE A 250 9.34 7.67 9.49
CA ILE A 250 8.26 7.12 10.31
C ILE A 250 7.10 8.11 10.50
N ASP A 251 7.35 9.42 10.51
CA ASP A 251 6.29 10.43 10.64
C ASP A 251 5.36 10.46 9.43
N THR A 252 5.90 10.30 8.22
CA THR A 252 5.09 10.15 7.00
C THR A 252 4.26 8.87 7.05
N PHE A 253 4.88 7.73 7.39
CA PHE A 253 4.15 6.47 7.53
C PHE A 253 3.01 6.58 8.56
N ASN A 254 3.31 7.20 9.70
CA ASN A 254 2.35 7.47 10.76
C ASN A 254 1.17 8.31 10.26
N TYR A 255 1.45 9.37 9.50
CA TYR A 255 0.41 10.19 8.90
C TYR A 255 -0.47 9.38 7.95
N TRP A 256 0.13 8.58 7.05
CA TRP A 256 -0.62 7.74 6.14
C TRP A 256 -1.56 6.79 6.87
N ILE A 257 -1.08 6.10 7.91
CA ILE A 257 -1.92 5.23 8.75
C ILE A 257 -3.07 6.02 9.41
N GLN A 258 -2.84 7.24 9.87
CA GLN A 258 -3.90 8.09 10.44
C GLN A 258 -4.96 8.48 9.40
N ARG A 259 -4.63 8.61 8.12
CA ARG A 259 -5.64 8.84 7.07
C ARG A 259 -6.56 7.63 6.87
N PHE A 260 -6.16 6.45 7.35
CA PHE A 260 -6.95 5.23 7.38
C PHE A 260 -7.60 4.92 8.74
N MET A 261 -7.75 5.92 9.63
CA MET A 261 -8.43 5.72 10.94
C MET A 261 -9.82 5.05 10.84
N PRO A 262 -10.66 5.26 9.81
CA PRO A 262 -11.89 4.49 9.66
C PRO A 262 -11.68 2.97 9.60
N LEU A 263 -10.61 2.48 8.97
CA LEU A 263 -10.28 1.05 8.92
C LEU A 263 -9.85 0.52 10.30
N ILE A 264 -9.43 1.40 11.20
CA ILE A 264 -9.02 1.06 12.57
C ILE A 264 -10.21 1.14 13.54
N THR A 265 -11.18 2.00 13.28
CA THR A 265 -12.25 2.31 14.25
C THR A 265 -13.61 1.75 13.85
N LYS A 266 -13.81 1.41 12.57
CA LYS A 266 -15.07 0.87 12.04
C LYS A 266 -14.88 -0.58 11.57
N GLN A 267 -15.94 -1.38 11.71
CA GLN A 267 -15.90 -2.80 11.32
C GLN A 267 -15.73 -2.98 9.81
N MET A 268 -14.79 -3.85 9.43
CA MET A 268 -14.62 -4.29 8.05
C MET A 268 -15.75 -5.27 7.64
N ASN A 269 -16.33 -5.07 6.46
CA ASN A 269 -17.52 -5.80 6.00
C ASN A 269 -17.31 -6.63 4.73
N HIS A 270 -16.07 -6.76 4.25
CA HIS A 270 -15.74 -7.71 3.20
C HIS A 270 -15.92 -9.16 3.68
N SER A 271 -16.22 -10.06 2.74
CA SER A 271 -16.59 -11.45 3.02
C SER A 271 -15.39 -12.40 3.15
N ARG A 272 -14.26 -12.09 2.48
CA ARG A 272 -13.03 -12.90 2.47
C ARG A 272 -11.81 -12.00 2.44
N ASN A 273 -10.65 -12.42 2.94
CA ASN A 273 -9.43 -11.64 2.78
C ASN A 273 -8.79 -11.89 1.41
N ALA A 274 -7.98 -10.92 0.96
CA ALA A 274 -7.32 -11.01 -0.32
C ALA A 274 -6.25 -12.11 -0.38
N ASP A 275 -5.76 -12.57 0.76
CA ASP A 275 -4.70 -13.55 0.93
C ASP A 275 -5.15 -14.91 1.48
N ASP A 276 -6.43 -15.07 1.83
CA ASP A 276 -6.96 -16.38 2.23
C ASP A 276 -6.80 -17.41 1.11
N ALA A 277 -6.10 -18.52 1.40
CA ALA A 277 -5.88 -19.61 0.47
C ALA A 277 -7.14 -20.48 0.25
N ASP A 278 -7.99 -20.60 1.29
CA ASP A 278 -9.19 -21.45 1.30
C ASP A 278 -10.16 -20.99 2.42
N ALA A 279 -10.67 -19.76 2.36
CA ALA A 279 -11.71 -19.35 3.31
C ALA A 279 -13.02 -20.08 3.00
N ASP A 280 -13.45 -20.94 3.92
CA ASP A 280 -14.80 -21.49 3.97
C ASP A 280 -15.79 -20.31 4.05
N VAL A 281 -16.67 -20.22 3.06
CA VAL A 281 -17.66 -19.14 2.92
C VAL A 281 -18.65 -19.28 4.08
N GLY A 282 -18.38 -18.62 5.21
CA GLY A 282 -19.24 -18.66 6.39
C GLY A 282 -18.55 -18.69 7.75
N SER A 283 -17.22 -18.80 7.82
CA SER A 283 -16.52 -18.66 9.11
C SER A 283 -16.54 -17.20 9.58
N THR A 284 -17.39 -16.91 10.57
CA THR A 284 -17.51 -15.58 11.19
C THR A 284 -16.39 -15.25 12.18
N ASP A 285 -15.46 -16.19 12.40
CA ASP A 285 -14.43 -16.12 13.46
C ASP A 285 -13.01 -15.86 12.91
N ALA A 286 -12.89 -15.59 11.61
CA ALA A 286 -11.62 -15.29 10.97
C ALA A 286 -11.29 -13.78 11.03
N ASP A 287 -10.02 -13.47 11.29
CA ASP A 287 -9.49 -12.10 11.27
C ASP A 287 -9.79 -11.45 9.90
N LYS A 288 -10.35 -10.25 9.90
CA LYS A 288 -10.54 -9.47 8.66
C LYS A 288 -9.34 -8.60 8.41
N ARG A 289 -8.91 -8.54 7.16
CA ARG A 289 -7.71 -7.82 6.74
C ARG A 289 -7.94 -7.03 5.46
N ILE A 290 -7.49 -5.78 5.45
CA ILE A 290 -7.35 -4.95 4.25
C ILE A 290 -5.87 -4.67 4.04
N ILE A 291 -5.33 -5.10 2.90
CA ILE A 291 -3.94 -4.84 2.50
C ILE A 291 -3.86 -3.45 1.86
N ILE A 292 -2.85 -2.68 2.20
CA ILE A 292 -2.59 -1.33 1.66
C ILE A 292 -1.16 -1.29 1.14
N VAL A 293 -1.02 -0.92 -0.13
CA VAL A 293 0.26 -0.73 -0.81
C VAL A 293 0.52 0.77 -0.95
N PHE A 294 1.53 1.27 -0.25
CA PHE A 294 2.03 2.64 -0.39
C PHE A 294 3.24 2.62 -1.32
N ALA A 295 3.02 2.96 -2.59
CA ALA A 295 4.06 3.05 -3.61
C ALA A 295 4.50 4.52 -3.76
N ASN A 296 5.44 4.96 -2.95
CA ASN A 296 5.88 6.35 -2.94
C ASN A 296 7.26 6.50 -3.58
N ARG A 297 7.43 7.53 -4.40
CA ARG A 297 8.75 7.83 -4.98
C ARG A 297 9.70 8.38 -3.92
N ALA A 298 10.98 8.29 -4.22
CA ALA A 298 12.04 8.96 -3.48
C ALA A 298 12.63 10.10 -4.33
N GLY A 299 13.68 10.74 -3.81
CA GLY A 299 14.47 11.71 -4.55
C GLY A 299 14.05 13.15 -4.34
N GLU A 300 14.56 13.99 -5.23
CA GLU A 300 14.50 15.45 -5.15
C GLU A 300 14.26 16.01 -6.55
N GLU A 301 13.44 17.05 -6.63
CA GLU A 301 13.21 17.85 -7.83
C GLU A 301 13.52 19.31 -7.54
N ASP A 302 14.10 19.99 -8.52
CA ASP A 302 14.29 21.43 -8.46
C ASP A 302 12.92 22.12 -8.32
N GLY A 303 12.79 22.97 -7.32
CA GLY A 303 11.55 23.65 -6.98
C GLY A 303 11.79 25.07 -6.48
N SER A 304 10.77 25.91 -6.58
CA SER A 304 10.77 27.28 -6.04
C SER A 304 9.70 27.38 -4.94
N PRO A 305 10.01 27.91 -3.74
CA PRO A 305 11.27 28.58 -3.36
C PRO A 305 12.42 27.63 -2.97
N SER A 306 12.13 26.33 -2.81
CA SER A 306 13.12 25.30 -2.45
C SER A 306 12.85 24.00 -3.21
N PRO A 307 13.85 23.11 -3.33
CA PRO A 307 13.65 21.79 -3.92
C PRO A 307 12.52 21.02 -3.25
N ALA A 308 11.72 20.34 -4.07
CA ALA A 308 10.72 19.38 -3.59
C ALA A 308 11.44 18.06 -3.28
N ARG A 309 11.25 17.54 -2.07
CA ARG A 309 11.84 16.26 -1.64
C ARG A 309 10.74 15.27 -1.35
N TYR A 310 10.95 14.03 -1.75
CA TYR A 310 9.97 12.96 -1.58
C TYR A 310 10.36 12.04 -0.43
N ALA A 311 9.36 11.61 0.34
CA ALA A 311 9.55 10.88 1.58
C ALA A 311 9.99 9.41 1.40
N GLY A 312 10.02 8.88 0.17
CA GLY A 312 10.25 7.47 -0.09
C GLY A 312 9.34 6.63 0.81
N THR A 313 9.93 5.76 1.64
CA THR A 313 9.19 5.04 2.69
C THR A 313 8.07 4.15 2.14
N SER A 314 8.22 3.68 0.89
CA SER A 314 7.29 2.73 0.29
C SER A 314 7.14 1.51 1.19
N THR A 315 5.89 1.10 1.42
CA THR A 315 5.59 0.03 2.37
C THR A 315 4.33 -0.75 1.97
N ILE A 316 4.33 -2.03 2.33
CA ILE A 316 3.17 -2.91 2.17
C ILE A 316 2.72 -3.33 3.56
N VAL A 317 1.51 -2.90 3.92
CA VAL A 317 0.92 -3.15 5.23
C VAL A 317 -0.46 -3.75 5.10
N ALA A 318 -1.01 -4.23 6.22
CA ALA A 318 -2.42 -4.52 6.32
C ALA A 318 -2.98 -4.11 7.67
N VAL A 319 -4.19 -3.53 7.65
CA VAL A 319 -4.98 -3.34 8.86
C VAL A 319 -5.75 -4.65 9.09
N SER A 320 -5.54 -5.28 10.24
CA SER A 320 -6.14 -6.55 10.63
C SER A 320 -7.05 -6.33 11.84
N GLN A 321 -8.30 -6.79 11.76
CA GLN A 321 -9.30 -6.74 12.82
C GLN A 321 -9.66 -8.16 13.24
N ARG A 322 -9.50 -8.46 14.53
CA ARG A 322 -9.96 -9.69 15.16
C ARG A 322 -11.09 -9.38 16.12
N GLN A 323 -12.20 -10.11 16.01
CA GLN A 323 -13.30 -9.93 16.97
C GLN A 323 -12.85 -10.37 18.36
N ARG A 324 -13.11 -9.54 19.38
CA ARG A 324 -12.83 -9.93 20.77
C ARG A 324 -13.83 -10.98 21.22
N THR A 325 -13.35 -12.16 21.58
CA THR A 325 -14.17 -13.15 22.28
C THR A 325 -14.35 -12.68 23.72
N THR A 326 -15.59 -12.45 24.15
CA THR A 326 -15.88 -12.21 25.57
C THR A 326 -15.64 -13.50 26.33
N ASP A 327 -14.51 -13.61 27.03
CA ASP A 327 -14.26 -14.71 27.96
C ASP A 327 -15.36 -14.73 29.03
N SER A 328 -16.18 -15.77 29.01
CA SER A 328 -17.35 -15.93 29.89
C SER A 328 -16.98 -16.19 31.37
N ASN A 329 -15.73 -15.99 31.76
CA ASN A 329 -15.18 -16.36 33.07
C ASN A 329 -14.46 -15.23 33.83
N SER A 330 -14.47 -13.98 33.36
CA SER A 330 -14.00 -12.88 34.21
C SER A 330 -15.12 -12.45 35.16
N ILE A 331 -14.95 -12.78 36.44
CA ILE A 331 -15.78 -12.34 37.56
C ILE A 331 -16.01 -10.83 37.47
N VAL A 332 -17.28 -10.45 37.49
CA VAL A 332 -17.80 -9.09 37.38
C VAL A 332 -17.21 -8.21 38.48
N SER A 333 -16.21 -7.40 38.14
CA SER A 333 -15.98 -6.12 38.81
C SER A 333 -16.83 -5.08 38.08
N SER A 334 -17.74 -4.45 38.81
CA SER A 334 -18.72 -3.47 38.34
C SER A 334 -18.15 -2.50 37.30
N PRO A 335 -18.88 -2.21 36.21
CA PRO A 335 -18.41 -1.29 35.18
C PRO A 335 -18.29 0.10 35.80
N SER A 336 -17.09 0.67 35.71
CA SER A 336 -16.92 2.09 35.99
C SER A 336 -17.52 2.88 34.84
N SER A 337 -18.02 4.09 35.10
CA SER A 337 -18.64 4.96 34.09
C SER A 337 -17.74 5.35 32.91
N ASP A 338 -16.48 4.90 32.91
CA ASP A 338 -15.46 5.14 31.87
C ASP A 338 -15.34 3.98 30.85
N ASP A 339 -16.08 2.87 31.01
CA ASP A 339 -15.97 1.67 30.14
C ASP A 339 -16.74 1.77 28.80
N VAL A 340 -17.41 2.89 28.54
CA VAL A 340 -18.17 3.13 27.30
C VAL A 340 -17.23 3.68 26.22
N GLN A 341 -16.60 2.79 25.43
CA GLN A 341 -16.04 2.96 24.06
C GLN A 341 -14.77 2.13 23.79
N SER A 342 -14.66 0.89 24.30
CA SER A 342 -13.62 -0.01 23.78
C SER A 342 -14.05 -0.55 22.41
N SER A 343 -13.19 -0.47 21.39
CA SER A 343 -13.46 -1.04 20.07
C SER A 343 -13.85 -2.52 20.21
N PRO A 344 -14.88 -3.02 19.50
CA PRO A 344 -15.33 -4.41 19.61
C PRO A 344 -14.33 -5.43 19.01
N PHE A 345 -13.25 -4.95 18.39
CA PHE A 345 -12.23 -5.77 17.76
C PHE A 345 -10.82 -5.31 18.17
N ASP A 346 -9.91 -6.28 18.25
CA ASP A 346 -8.48 -6.04 18.36
C ASP A 346 -7.90 -5.68 16.98
N VAL A 347 -7.17 -4.57 16.91
CA VAL A 347 -6.58 -4.06 15.67
C VAL A 347 -5.07 -4.22 15.70
N LYS A 348 -4.51 -4.74 14.62
CA LYS A 348 -3.07 -4.76 14.35
C LYS A 348 -2.79 -4.18 12.97
N ILE A 349 -1.68 -3.47 12.84
CA ILE A 349 -1.12 -3.12 11.53
C ILE A 349 0.05 -4.04 11.29
N LEU A 350 -0.07 -4.89 10.28
CA LEU A 350 0.94 -5.86 9.88
C LEU A 350 1.76 -5.23 8.76
N CYS A 351 3.09 -5.23 8.85
CA CYS A 351 3.97 -4.66 7.84
C CYS A 351 4.97 -5.72 7.40
N TRP A 352 4.93 -6.06 6.11
CA TRP A 352 5.83 -7.05 5.53
C TRP A 352 7.16 -6.43 5.10
N ASP A 353 7.13 -5.19 4.62
CA ASP A 353 8.33 -4.49 4.21
C ASP A 353 8.13 -2.99 4.16
N MET A 354 9.23 -2.25 4.33
CA MET A 354 9.26 -0.79 4.37
C MET A 354 10.66 -0.34 3.98
N LEU A 355 10.78 0.41 2.88
CA LEU A 355 12.05 0.92 2.38
C LEU A 355 12.48 2.20 3.11
N GLY A 356 13.76 2.52 3.02
CA GLY A 356 14.29 3.80 3.49
C GLY A 356 13.65 5.01 2.81
N ALA A 357 13.74 6.20 3.42
CA ALA A 357 13.21 7.43 2.82
C ALA A 357 13.95 7.82 1.52
N THR A 358 15.24 7.54 1.45
CA THR A 358 16.11 7.90 0.30
C THR A 358 16.57 6.68 -0.51
N GLU A 359 16.12 5.48 -0.14
CA GLU A 359 16.50 4.23 -0.81
C GLU A 359 15.80 4.10 -2.19
N GLU A 360 16.46 3.52 -3.18
CA GLU A 360 15.80 3.04 -4.40
C GLU A 360 15.82 1.51 -4.46
N GLY A 361 14.66 0.90 -4.63
CA GLY A 361 14.55 -0.55 -4.54
C GLY A 361 13.13 -1.10 -4.62
N LEU A 362 13.03 -2.39 -4.34
CA LEU A 362 11.77 -3.14 -4.30
C LEU A 362 11.37 -3.40 -2.86
N CYS A 363 10.20 -2.90 -2.48
CA CYS A 363 9.49 -3.30 -1.27
C CYS A 363 8.64 -4.52 -1.60
N PHE A 364 8.76 -5.62 -0.86
CA PHE A 364 8.09 -6.87 -1.21
C PHE A 364 7.31 -7.49 -0.04
N ALA A 365 6.14 -8.06 -0.35
CA ALA A 365 5.34 -8.81 0.60
C ALA A 365 4.85 -10.13 -0.02
N ASP A 366 5.15 -11.26 0.63
CA ASP A 366 4.31 -12.46 0.53
C ASP A 366 3.33 -12.42 1.71
N THR A 367 2.09 -12.01 1.46
CA THR A 367 1.13 -11.72 2.52
C THR A 367 0.60 -12.97 3.24
N ALA A 368 0.89 -14.15 2.70
CA ALA A 368 0.66 -15.43 3.39
C ALA A 368 1.78 -15.77 4.39
N ALA A 369 2.94 -15.12 4.30
CA ALA A 369 4.04 -15.26 5.25
C ALA A 369 3.87 -14.32 6.46
N ASP A 370 4.65 -14.56 7.51
CA ASP A 370 4.67 -13.71 8.69
C ASP A 370 5.15 -12.29 8.35
N PRO A 371 4.49 -11.24 8.88
CA PRO A 371 4.95 -9.86 8.68
C PRO A 371 6.26 -9.61 9.45
N LYS A 372 7.14 -8.77 8.89
CA LYS A 372 8.40 -8.36 9.55
C LYS A 372 8.14 -7.54 10.82
N MET A 373 7.10 -6.71 10.80
CA MET A 373 6.71 -5.84 11.92
C MET A 373 5.21 -5.93 12.16
N ALA A 374 4.81 -5.82 13.43
CA ALA A 374 3.40 -5.69 13.81
C ALA A 374 3.26 -4.53 14.79
N PHE A 375 2.40 -3.58 14.43
CA PHE A 375 2.06 -2.44 15.27
C PHE A 375 0.72 -2.69 15.96
N GLN A 376 0.66 -2.36 17.25
CA GLN A 376 -0.56 -2.45 18.04
C GLN A 376 -0.98 -1.07 18.51
N LEU A 377 -2.29 -0.80 18.50
CA LEU A 377 -2.81 0.44 19.09
C LEU A 377 -2.83 0.31 20.62
N ILE A 378 -2.13 1.23 21.29
CA ILE A 378 -2.13 1.34 22.75
C ILE A 378 -2.81 2.67 23.11
N ARG A 379 -3.79 2.64 24.02
CA ARG A 379 -4.44 3.86 24.51
C ARG A 379 -3.43 4.76 25.23
N ALA A 380 -3.41 6.05 24.93
CA ALA A 380 -2.45 7.02 25.50
C ALA A 380 -2.40 7.04 27.05
N ARG A 381 -3.51 6.74 27.74
CA ARG A 381 -3.56 6.68 29.21
C ARG A 381 -2.75 5.51 29.79
N GLN A 382 -2.59 4.41 29.06
CA GLN A 382 -1.71 3.28 29.46
C GLN A 382 -0.23 3.60 29.22
N MET A 383 0.10 4.40 28.19
CA MET A 383 1.48 4.87 27.97
C MET A 383 1.96 5.82 29.07
N GLN A 384 1.09 6.66 29.66
CA GLN A 384 1.45 7.53 30.79
C GLN A 384 1.94 6.76 32.03
N LEU A 385 1.34 5.60 32.31
CA LEU A 385 1.75 4.71 33.41
C LEU A 385 3.05 3.97 33.11
N ALA A 386 3.33 3.65 31.84
CA ALA A 386 4.51 2.89 31.44
C ALA A 386 5.76 3.75 31.17
N ALA A 387 5.61 5.05 30.88
CA ALA A 387 6.71 5.91 30.42
C ALA A 387 7.23 6.93 31.44
N GLY A 388 6.54 7.18 32.56
CA GLY A 388 7.04 8.07 33.64
C GLY A 388 7.36 9.52 33.21
N LEU A 389 6.93 9.95 32.02
CA LEU A 389 7.26 11.25 31.44
C LEU A 389 6.00 12.11 31.33
N GLY A 390 6.05 13.29 31.96
CA GLY A 390 5.07 14.35 31.74
C GLY A 390 5.38 15.07 30.44
N PHE A 391 4.45 15.04 29.47
CA PHE A 391 4.59 15.80 28.24
C PHE A 391 3.75 17.08 28.26
N SER A 392 4.39 18.13 27.73
CA SER A 392 3.92 19.49 27.52
C SER A 392 2.79 19.56 26.48
N LYS A 393 1.98 20.62 26.58
CA LYS A 393 0.84 20.96 25.71
C LYS A 393 1.31 21.20 24.27
N CYS A 394 1.33 20.17 23.42
CA CYS A 394 1.50 20.29 21.97
C CYS A 394 0.24 19.71 21.27
N PRO A 395 -0.38 20.42 20.30
CA PRO A 395 -1.64 19.99 19.68
C PRO A 395 -1.48 18.96 18.54
N TYR A 396 -0.27 18.52 18.20
CA TYR A 396 -0.03 17.57 17.11
C TYR A 396 0.37 16.18 17.63
N ARG A 397 -0.32 15.16 17.10
CA ARG A 397 -0.40 13.78 17.59
C ARG A 397 0.90 13.00 17.34
N THR A 398 1.62 12.62 18.39
CA THR A 398 2.79 11.74 18.29
C THR A 398 2.38 10.27 18.44
N LEU A 399 2.58 9.46 17.39
CA LEU A 399 2.66 8.00 17.52
C LEU A 399 4.04 7.66 18.09
N ILE A 400 4.12 7.06 19.27
CA ILE A 400 5.40 6.76 19.92
C ILE A 400 6.01 5.50 19.30
N TYR A 401 6.95 5.67 18.37
CA TYR A 401 7.87 4.59 18.02
C TYR A 401 8.72 4.24 19.26
N ARG A 402 8.56 3.03 19.78
CA ARG A 402 9.45 2.50 20.82
C ARG A 402 10.29 1.40 20.21
N ASP A 403 11.57 1.71 20.02
CA ASP A 403 12.60 0.76 19.60
C ASP A 403 13.03 -0.07 20.83
N ASP A 404 12.08 -0.77 21.47
CA ASP A 404 12.36 -1.68 22.57
C ASP A 404 12.46 -3.11 22.03
N PRO A 405 13.60 -3.81 22.19
CA PRO A 405 13.62 -5.25 21.99
C PRO A 405 12.89 -5.88 23.18
N ILE A 406 11.81 -6.65 22.95
CA ILE A 406 11.40 -7.88 23.69
C ILE A 406 9.93 -8.24 23.38
N LEU A 407 9.72 -9.39 22.72
CA LEU A 407 8.93 -10.52 23.22
C LEU A 407 9.15 -11.72 22.29
N LYS A 408 9.95 -12.70 22.76
CA LYS A 408 10.06 -14.02 22.13
C LYS A 408 8.75 -14.77 22.34
N LEU A 409 7.92 -14.85 21.31
CA LEU A 409 6.89 -15.88 21.19
C LEU A 409 7.21 -16.66 19.91
N SER A 410 7.70 -17.88 20.11
CA SER A 410 8.03 -18.90 19.09
C SER A 410 8.85 -18.44 17.87
N GLY A 411 10.16 -18.66 17.92
CA GLY A 411 10.99 -18.93 16.74
C GLY A 411 11.37 -17.77 15.82
N ASN A 412 10.50 -16.76 15.62
CA ASN A 412 10.76 -15.62 14.73
C ASN A 412 10.67 -14.29 15.50
N MET A 413 11.60 -13.39 15.21
CA MET A 413 11.82 -12.15 15.96
C MET A 413 10.81 -11.06 15.52
N THR A 414 9.56 -11.13 15.98
CA THR A 414 8.57 -10.05 15.73
C THR A 414 8.82 -8.87 16.68
N ARG A 415 9.16 -7.69 16.13
CA ARG A 415 9.25 -6.44 16.90
C ARG A 415 7.83 -5.88 17.13
N LEU A 416 7.50 -5.59 18.39
CA LEU A 416 6.21 -5.01 18.79
C LEU A 416 6.38 -3.50 18.98
N VAL A 417 5.73 -2.69 18.15
CA VAL A 417 5.78 -1.21 18.26
C VAL A 417 4.40 -0.69 18.62
N GLY A 418 4.31 0.12 19.69
CA GLY A 418 3.04 0.66 20.19
C GLY A 418 2.65 1.97 19.50
N ILE A 419 1.48 2.03 18.88
CA ILE A 419 0.91 3.23 18.26
C ILE A 419 -0.02 3.90 19.29
N GLY A 420 0.37 5.08 19.78
CA GLY A 420 -0.44 5.86 20.73
C GLY A 420 -1.40 6.82 20.03
N TYR A 421 -2.71 6.67 20.21
CA TYR A 421 -3.70 7.61 19.65
C TYR A 421 -4.57 8.25 20.75
N ARG A 422 -5.03 9.49 20.50
CA ARG A 422 -5.97 10.23 21.35
C ARG A 422 -7.11 10.75 20.47
N ASP A 423 -8.35 10.49 20.90
CA ASP A 423 -9.54 11.12 20.31
C ASP A 423 -9.46 12.65 20.52
N CYS A 424 -9.55 13.41 19.43
CA CYS A 424 -9.71 14.86 19.54
C CYS A 424 -11.19 15.18 19.39
N ASP A 425 -11.76 15.81 20.41
CA ASP A 425 -13.03 16.53 20.27
C ASP A 425 -12.84 17.70 19.28
N GLU A 426 -13.92 18.03 18.56
CA GLU A 426 -14.03 18.76 17.28
C GLU A 426 -13.48 20.21 17.18
N GLU A 427 -12.69 20.73 18.13
CA GLU A 427 -12.33 22.15 18.16
C GLU A 427 -10.84 22.42 17.92
N SER A 428 -10.38 22.35 16.66
CA SER A 428 -9.22 23.17 16.25
C SER A 428 -9.28 23.56 14.78
N SER A 429 -9.71 24.80 14.56
CA SER A 429 -9.77 25.52 13.29
C SER A 429 -8.40 26.07 12.85
N GLY A 430 -7.40 25.19 12.70
CA GLY A 430 -6.11 25.54 12.10
C GLY A 430 -6.10 25.29 10.60
N THR A 431 -5.68 26.27 9.80
CA THR A 431 -5.45 26.12 8.35
C THR A 431 -4.27 25.18 8.08
N TRP A 432 -4.50 24.12 7.30
CA TRP A 432 -3.58 22.99 7.07
C TRP A 432 -2.63 23.19 5.87
N LYS A 433 -2.15 24.42 5.63
CA LYS A 433 -1.41 24.77 4.39
C LYS A 433 0.05 24.31 4.33
N ASP A 434 0.60 23.75 5.41
CA ASP A 434 2.04 23.50 5.52
C ASP A 434 2.42 22.00 5.55
N TYR A 435 1.64 21.12 4.89
CA TYR A 435 2.03 19.72 4.61
C TYR A 435 2.11 19.42 3.12
#